data_AF-A0A7C5EXA6-F1
#
_entry.id   AF-A0A7C5EXA6-F1
#
_cell.length_a   1.000
_cell.length_b   1.000
_cell.length_c   1.000
_cell.angle_alpha   90.00
_cell.angle_beta   90.00
_cell.angle_gamma   90.00
#
_symmetry.space_group_name_H-M   'P 1'
#
loop_
_entity.id
_entity.type
_entity.pdbx_description
1 polymer ?
#
loop_
_entity_poly.entity_id
_entity_poly.type
_entity_poly.pdbx_seq_one_letter_code
_entity_poly.pdbx_strand_id
1 'polypeptide(L)'
;MFEQIVARLTRMVKFDFTVFPEIEQDEKATTEAAIIVLVTSLIGALGSIGAGFGRFLLMFIVSVAVGWLLWSYLTMLIGTRLFGGNATFWGMARALGYASAPGILRLLGFIPLIGWIFSLAAWALSLILGFFAVRETLELTTEKAILTVLIGWVVMVIVNVILFFVIF
;
A
#
# COMPACT_ATOMS: atom_id res chain seq x y z
N MET A 1 14.04 4.23 14.39
CA MET A 1 13.37 3.40 13.37
C MET A 1 12.10 2.75 13.92
N PHE A 2 12.14 1.67 14.72
CA PHE A 2 10.90 1.03 15.19
C PHE A 2 9.97 1.98 15.97
N GLU A 3 10.51 2.74 16.92
CA GLU A 3 9.76 3.78 17.64
C GLU A 3 9.11 4.82 16.72
N GLN A 4 9.80 5.21 15.63
CA GLN A 4 9.26 6.15 14.63
C GLN A 4 8.13 5.53 13.81
N ILE A 5 8.28 4.26 13.40
CA ILE A 5 7.21 3.50 12.74
C ILE A 5 5.97 3.48 13.63
N VAL A 6 6.11 3.09 14.89
CA VAL A 6 5.00 3.00 15.84
C VAL A 6 4.37 4.37 16.08
N ALA A 7 5.16 5.43 16.24
CA ALA A 7 4.65 6.79 16.41
C ALA A 7 3.82 7.25 15.20
N ARG A 8 4.32 7.02 13.98
CA ARG A 8 3.63 7.36 12.73
C ARG A 8 2.33 6.58 12.56
N LEU A 9 2.36 5.27 12.79
CA LEU A 9 1.17 4.42 12.73
C LEU A 9 0.13 4.80 13.78
N THR A 10 0.57 5.18 14.99
CA THR A 10 -0.34 5.65 16.06
C THR A 10 -1.08 6.91 15.64
N ARG A 11 -0.41 7.83 14.93
CA ARG A 11 -1.05 9.04 14.37
C ARG A 11 -2.09 8.68 13.32
N MET A 12 -1.80 7.74 12.42
CA MET A 12 -2.76 7.24 11.42
C MET A 12 -4.01 6.64 12.08
N VAL A 13 -3.86 5.86 13.15
CA VAL A 13 -4.99 5.30 13.93
C VAL A 13 -5.81 6.40 14.62
N LYS A 14 -5.15 7.49 15.03
CA LYS A 14 -5.80 8.68 15.60
C LYS A 14 -6.37 9.63 14.54
N PHE A 15 -6.42 9.22 13.26
CA PHE A 15 -6.89 10.04 12.13
C PHE A 15 -6.09 11.33 11.91
N ASP A 16 -4.84 11.36 12.36
CA ASP A 16 -3.92 12.45 12.04
C ASP A 16 -3.13 12.11 10.77
N PHE A 17 -3.66 12.60 9.64
CA PHE A 17 -3.10 12.34 8.30
C PHE A 17 -2.02 13.34 7.89
N THR A 18 -1.73 14.36 8.71
CA THR A 18 -0.60 15.27 8.48
C THR A 18 0.75 14.56 8.58
N VAL A 19 0.75 13.34 9.10
CA VAL A 19 1.90 12.42 9.11
C VAL A 19 2.37 11.99 7.70
N PHE A 20 1.50 12.01 6.68
CA PHE A 20 1.87 11.57 5.33
C PHE A 20 2.86 12.53 4.64
N PRO A 21 2.66 13.86 4.63
CA PRO A 21 3.68 14.82 4.18
C PRO A 21 5.00 14.70 4.95
N GLU A 22 4.95 14.43 6.27
CA GLU A 22 6.18 14.22 7.07
C GLU A 22 6.94 12.95 6.64
N ILE A 23 6.22 11.87 6.33
CA ILE A 23 6.79 10.62 5.81
C ILE A 23 7.37 10.82 4.42
N GLU A 24 6.73 11.65 3.59
CA GLU A 24 7.21 11.97 2.24
C GLU A 24 8.59 12.62 2.28
N GLN A 25 8.75 13.62 3.15
CA GLN A 25 9.96 14.45 3.27
C GLN A 25 11.11 13.74 4.00
N ASP A 26 10.81 12.75 4.84
CA ASP A 26 11.83 11.98 5.56
C ASP A 26 12.37 10.81 4.72
N GLU A 27 13.57 10.97 4.16
CA GLU A 27 14.22 9.92 3.39
C GLU A 27 14.47 8.62 4.17
N LYS A 28 14.62 8.70 5.50
CA LYS A 28 14.79 7.50 6.34
C LYS A 28 13.52 6.65 6.37
N ALA A 29 12.36 7.26 6.11
CA ALA A 29 11.09 6.57 6.01
C ALA A 29 11.04 5.57 4.84
N THR A 30 11.98 5.65 3.87
CA THR A 30 12.07 4.66 2.76
C THR A 30 12.30 3.25 3.30
N THR A 31 13.28 3.11 4.20
CA THR A 31 13.61 1.81 4.81
C THR A 31 12.46 1.33 5.69
N GLU A 32 11.81 2.26 6.40
CA GLU A 32 10.66 1.96 7.26
C GLU A 32 9.47 1.42 6.44
N ALA A 33 9.10 2.13 5.37
CA ALA A 33 8.06 1.71 4.44
C ALA A 33 8.39 0.37 3.76
N ALA A 34 9.65 0.17 3.35
CA ALA A 34 10.10 -1.09 2.77
C ALA A 34 9.92 -2.26 3.75
N ILE A 35 10.31 -2.09 5.02
CA ILE A 35 10.12 -3.14 6.05
C ILE A 35 8.63 -3.48 6.19
N ILE A 36 7.76 -2.46 6.28
CA ILE A 36 6.31 -2.67 6.40
C ILE A 36 5.79 -3.47 5.19
N VAL A 37 6.13 -3.05 3.97
CA VAL A 37 5.67 -3.70 2.74
C VAL A 37 6.22 -5.10 2.58
N LEU A 38 7.49 -5.35 2.93
CA LEU A 38 8.09 -6.68 2.87
C LEU A 38 7.38 -7.62 3.84
N VAL A 39 7.10 -7.18 5.07
CA VAL A 39 6.35 -7.98 6.05
C VAL A 39 4.94 -8.26 5.55
N THR A 40 4.20 -7.26 5.08
CA THR A 40 2.81 -7.43 4.63
C THR A 40 2.70 -8.25 3.35
N SER A 41 3.67 -8.10 2.43
CA SER A 41 3.78 -8.92 1.22
C SER A 41 4.11 -10.37 1.54
N LEU A 42 4.99 -10.61 2.52
CA LEU A 42 5.31 -11.97 2.99
C LEU A 42 4.05 -12.64 3.53
N ILE A 43 3.31 -11.96 4.41
CA ILE A 43 2.05 -12.45 4.98
C ILE A 43 1.02 -12.74 3.88
N GLY A 44 0.87 -11.84 2.91
CA GLY A 44 -0.04 -12.02 1.78
C GLY A 44 0.35 -13.22 0.90
N ALA A 45 1.65 -13.45 0.69
CA ALA A 45 2.16 -14.54 -0.12
C ALA A 45 2.03 -15.92 0.54
N LEU A 46 1.97 -15.99 1.89
CA LEU A 46 1.82 -17.26 2.62
C LEU A 46 0.65 -18.12 2.13
N GLY A 47 -0.46 -17.50 1.70
CA GLY A 47 -1.60 -18.23 1.14
C GLY A 47 -1.28 -19.05 -0.11
N SER A 48 -0.18 -18.75 -0.79
CA SER A 48 0.27 -19.47 -2.01
C SER A 48 1.33 -20.53 -1.76
N ILE A 49 1.80 -20.69 -0.51
CA ILE A 49 2.88 -21.66 -0.18
C ILE A 49 2.48 -23.11 -0.47
N GLY A 50 1.18 -23.44 -0.34
CA GLY A 50 0.66 -24.77 -0.66
C GLY A 50 0.75 -25.14 -2.15
N ALA A 51 0.88 -24.14 -3.04
CA ALA A 51 1.11 -24.33 -4.47
C ALA A 51 2.60 -24.44 -4.84
N GLY A 52 3.51 -24.39 -3.85
CA GLY A 52 4.95 -24.57 -4.01
C GLY A 52 5.77 -23.32 -3.73
N PHE A 53 7.04 -23.51 -3.36
CA PHE A 53 7.95 -22.42 -2.98
C PHE A 53 8.19 -21.40 -4.11
N GLY A 54 8.30 -21.86 -5.35
CA GLY A 54 8.42 -20.97 -6.51
C GLY A 54 7.21 -20.06 -6.68
N ARG A 55 6.00 -20.59 -6.44
CA ARG A 55 4.76 -19.81 -6.47
C ARG A 55 4.73 -18.75 -5.37
N PHE A 56 5.11 -19.14 -4.16
CA PHE A 56 5.23 -18.24 -3.03
C PHE A 56 6.18 -17.06 -3.32
N LEU A 57 7.38 -17.34 -3.84
CA LEU A 57 8.33 -16.29 -4.20
C LEU A 57 7.79 -15.37 -5.29
N LEU A 58 7.14 -15.93 -6.31
CA LEU A 58 6.54 -15.15 -7.38
C LEU A 58 5.47 -14.20 -6.84
N MET A 59 4.54 -14.68 -5.99
CA MET A 59 3.49 -13.84 -5.41
C MET A 59 4.06 -12.77 -4.48
N PHE A 60 5.12 -13.08 -3.74
CA PHE A 60 5.84 -12.11 -2.91
C PHE A 60 6.44 -10.98 -3.76
N ILE A 61 7.19 -11.32 -4.82
CA ILE A 61 7.81 -10.35 -5.73
C ILE A 61 6.75 -9.49 -6.42
N VAL A 62 5.66 -10.10 -6.91
CA VAL A 62 4.55 -9.38 -7.53
C VAL A 62 3.90 -8.42 -6.54
N SER A 63 3.68 -8.82 -5.29
CA SER A 63 3.12 -7.95 -4.26
C SER A 63 3.97 -6.69 -4.03
N VAL A 64 5.29 -6.84 -3.96
CA VAL A 64 6.21 -5.70 -3.78
C VAL A 64 6.28 -4.85 -5.06
N ALA A 65 6.53 -5.45 -6.21
CA ALA A 65 6.75 -4.72 -7.46
C ALA A 65 5.48 -4.05 -7.99
N VAL A 66 4.37 -4.79 -8.01
CA VAL A 66 3.10 -4.33 -8.61
C VAL A 66 2.23 -3.68 -7.54
N GLY A 67 2.04 -4.36 -6.41
CA GLY A 67 1.16 -3.88 -5.34
C GLY A 67 1.67 -2.61 -4.64
N TRP A 68 2.99 -2.43 -4.57
CA TRP A 68 3.58 -1.25 -3.94
C TRP A 68 4.24 -0.29 -4.93
N LEU A 69 5.28 -0.72 -5.65
CA LEU A 69 6.07 0.21 -6.46
C LEU A 69 5.32 0.73 -7.68
N LEU A 70 4.69 -0.15 -8.47
CA LEU A 70 3.88 0.26 -9.62
C LEU A 70 2.67 1.08 -9.16
N TRP A 71 1.99 0.66 -8.08
CA TRP A 71 0.89 1.43 -7.52
C TRP A 71 1.32 2.86 -7.15
N SER A 72 2.45 3.00 -6.46
CA SER A 72 3.00 4.30 -6.07
C SER A 72 3.41 5.16 -7.24
N TYR A 73 3.97 4.53 -8.29
CA TYR A 73 4.27 5.22 -9.54
C TYR A 73 3.00 5.72 -10.24
N LEU A 74 1.98 4.87 -10.36
CA LEU A 74 0.73 5.20 -11.05
C LEU A 74 -0.01 6.32 -10.32
N THR A 75 -0.19 6.23 -9.01
CA THR A 75 -0.88 7.29 -8.23
C THR A 75 -0.13 8.61 -8.30
N MET A 76 1.20 8.60 -8.20
CA MET A 76 2.03 9.79 -8.38
C MET A 76 1.90 10.35 -9.79
N LEU A 77 2.02 9.52 -10.83
CA LEU A 77 1.95 9.95 -12.23
C LEU A 77 0.58 10.55 -12.55
N ILE A 78 -0.51 9.89 -12.15
CA ILE A 78 -1.88 10.36 -12.39
C ILE A 78 -2.13 11.66 -11.61
N GLY A 79 -1.80 11.68 -10.32
CA GLY A 79 -2.01 12.84 -9.45
C GLY A 79 -1.23 14.08 -9.91
N THR A 80 0.04 13.91 -10.26
CA THR A 80 0.89 15.01 -10.75
C THR A 80 0.47 15.48 -12.14
N ARG A 81 0.27 14.57 -13.10
CA ARG A 81 0.01 14.94 -14.50
C ARG A 81 -1.41 15.43 -14.78
N LEU A 82 -2.42 14.85 -14.14
CA LEU A 82 -3.82 15.20 -14.41
C LEU A 82 -4.36 16.26 -13.45
N PHE A 83 -3.86 16.30 -12.21
CA PHE A 83 -4.47 17.10 -11.14
C PHE A 83 -3.56 18.17 -10.54
N GLY A 84 -2.29 18.22 -10.97
CA GLY A 84 -1.30 19.21 -10.54
C GLY A 84 -0.72 18.94 -9.16
N GLY A 85 -0.80 17.70 -8.66
CA GLY A 85 -0.21 17.33 -7.38
C GLY A 85 1.32 17.40 -7.41
N ASN A 86 1.93 17.46 -6.23
CA ASN A 86 3.38 17.56 -6.10
C ASN A 86 3.88 16.45 -5.18
N ALA A 87 4.45 15.38 -5.77
CA ALA A 87 5.10 14.33 -5.01
C ALA A 87 6.22 13.69 -5.83
N THR A 88 7.29 13.28 -5.16
CA THR A 88 8.30 12.42 -5.79
C THR A 88 7.87 10.96 -5.78
N PHE A 89 8.44 10.14 -6.67
CA PHE A 89 8.18 8.69 -6.69
C PHE A 89 8.43 8.06 -5.31
N TRP A 90 9.60 8.32 -4.72
CA TRP A 90 9.95 7.75 -3.42
C TRP A 90 9.14 8.33 -2.27
N GLY A 91 8.75 9.62 -2.35
CA GLY A 91 7.82 10.22 -1.40
C GLY A 91 6.47 9.50 -1.37
N MET A 92 5.88 9.28 -2.55
CA MET A 92 4.63 8.52 -2.70
C MET A 92 4.78 7.06 -2.24
N ALA A 93 5.88 6.41 -2.61
CA ALA A 93 6.17 5.04 -2.20
C ALA A 93 6.28 4.91 -0.67
N ARG A 94 6.89 5.87 0.02
CA ARG A 94 6.94 5.88 1.50
C ARG A 94 5.54 5.94 2.08
N ALA A 95 4.74 6.92 1.66
CA ALA A 95 3.39 7.13 2.16
C ALA A 95 2.49 5.91 1.95
N LEU A 96 2.48 5.35 0.74
CA LEU A 96 1.70 4.14 0.42
C LEU A 96 2.25 2.87 1.08
N GLY A 97 3.57 2.81 1.31
CA GLY A 97 4.16 1.70 2.06
C GLY A 97 3.66 1.68 3.51
N TYR A 98 3.56 2.85 4.15
CA TYR A 98 2.91 2.99 5.45
C TYR A 98 1.42 2.67 5.42
N ALA A 99 0.71 3.08 4.37
CA ALA A 99 -0.72 2.74 4.20
C ALA A 99 -0.97 1.23 4.08
N SER A 100 0.05 0.44 3.74
CA SER A 100 -0.04 -1.02 3.73
C SER A 100 0.05 -1.68 5.11
N ALA A 101 0.43 -0.94 6.17
CA ALA A 101 0.63 -1.48 7.53
C ALA A 101 -0.55 -2.26 8.13
N PRO A 102 -1.84 -1.89 7.89
CA PRO A 102 -2.97 -2.71 8.32
C PRO A 102 -2.95 -4.14 7.78
N GLY A 103 -2.22 -4.39 6.69
CA GLY A 103 -1.95 -5.72 6.14
C GLY A 103 -1.36 -6.71 7.16
N ILE A 104 -0.71 -6.24 8.23
CA ILE A 104 -0.19 -7.09 9.31
C ILE A 104 -1.32 -7.84 10.01
N LEU A 105 -2.54 -7.27 10.09
CA LEU A 105 -3.71 -7.91 10.71
C LEU A 105 -4.08 -9.23 10.02
N ARG A 106 -3.67 -9.42 8.76
CA ARG A 106 -3.89 -10.68 8.03
C ARG A 106 -3.19 -11.88 8.69
N LEU A 107 -2.20 -11.65 9.56
CA LEU A 107 -1.63 -12.70 10.41
C LEU A 107 -2.70 -13.33 11.30
N LEU A 108 -3.64 -12.55 11.84
CA LEU A 108 -4.75 -13.07 12.66
C LEU A 108 -5.78 -13.87 11.84
N GLY A 109 -5.58 -13.95 10.51
CA GLY A 109 -6.37 -14.75 9.59
C GLY A 109 -6.29 -16.26 9.83
N PHE A 110 -5.30 -16.76 10.60
CA PHE A 110 -5.20 -18.19 10.92
C PHE A 110 -6.35 -18.69 11.80
N ILE A 111 -7.08 -17.79 12.48
CA ILE A 111 -8.15 -18.20 13.41
C ILE A 111 -9.35 -18.69 12.60
N PRO A 112 -9.79 -19.96 12.80
CA PRO A 112 -10.97 -20.49 12.13
C PRO A 112 -12.22 -19.63 12.42
N LEU A 113 -13.13 -19.54 11.44
CA LEU A 113 -14.41 -18.79 11.49
C LEU A 113 -14.33 -17.25 11.57
N ILE A 114 -13.32 -16.66 12.22
CA ILE A 114 -13.20 -15.20 12.40
C ILE A 114 -12.03 -14.56 11.64
N GLY A 115 -11.09 -15.37 11.12
CA GLY A 115 -9.90 -14.88 10.42
C GLY A 115 -10.20 -14.00 9.19
N TRP A 116 -11.34 -14.23 8.53
CA TRP A 116 -11.78 -13.42 7.39
C TRP A 116 -12.13 -11.98 7.78
N ILE A 117 -12.59 -11.75 9.03
CA ILE A 117 -12.91 -10.41 9.55
C ILE A 117 -11.63 -9.57 9.63
N PHE A 118 -10.53 -10.14 10.13
CA PHE A 118 -9.24 -9.44 10.19
C PHE A 118 -8.69 -9.14 8.80
N SER A 119 -8.88 -10.05 7.85
CA SER A 119 -8.49 -9.83 6.46
C SER A 119 -9.31 -8.72 5.80
N LEU A 120 -10.61 -8.67 6.07
CA LEU A 120 -11.49 -7.61 5.59
C LEU A 120 -11.16 -6.27 6.22
N ALA A 121 -10.90 -6.24 7.53
CA ALA A 121 -10.48 -5.04 8.25
C ALA A 121 -9.13 -4.52 7.73
N ALA A 122 -8.15 -5.40 7.51
CA ALA A 122 -6.87 -5.05 6.91
C ALA A 122 -7.06 -4.37 5.55
N TRP A 123 -7.89 -4.98 4.69
CA TRP A 123 -8.18 -4.44 3.37
C TRP A 123 -8.86 -3.07 3.44
N ALA A 124 -9.91 -2.93 4.25
CA ALA A 124 -10.66 -1.67 4.39
C ALA A 124 -9.77 -0.55 4.95
N LEU A 125 -8.98 -0.83 5.99
CA LEU A 125 -8.07 0.13 6.59
C LEU A 125 -6.96 0.54 5.61
N SER A 126 -6.39 -0.40 4.87
CA SER A 126 -5.38 -0.09 3.85
C SER A 126 -5.94 0.77 2.72
N LEU A 127 -7.21 0.60 2.34
CA LEU A 127 -7.86 1.49 1.37
C LEU A 127 -8.06 2.90 1.91
N ILE A 128 -8.54 3.02 3.14
CA ILE A 128 -8.73 4.33 3.80
C ILE A 128 -7.39 5.06 3.91
N LEU A 129 -6.36 4.39 4.45
CA LEU A 129 -5.03 4.98 4.57
C LEU A 129 -4.41 5.25 3.20
N GLY A 130 -4.63 4.39 2.21
CA GLY A 130 -4.14 4.58 0.86
C GLY A 130 -4.75 5.82 0.21
N PHE A 131 -6.04 6.06 0.41
CA PHE A 131 -6.71 7.28 -0.04
C PHE A 131 -6.10 8.54 0.59
N PHE A 132 -5.95 8.56 1.92
CA PHE A 132 -5.34 9.71 2.61
C PHE A 132 -3.86 9.88 2.27
N ALA A 133 -3.11 8.81 2.08
CA ALA A 133 -1.73 8.88 1.59
C ALA A 133 -1.66 9.59 0.24
N VAL A 134 -2.51 9.20 -0.73
CA VAL A 134 -2.57 9.85 -2.04
C VAL A 134 -2.98 11.33 -1.90
N ARG A 135 -4.03 11.62 -1.13
CA ARG A 135 -4.54 12.99 -0.96
C ARG A 135 -3.51 13.92 -0.34
N GLU A 136 -2.96 13.53 0.82
CA GLU A 136 -2.10 14.39 1.61
C GLU A 136 -0.71 14.50 0.98
N THR A 137 -0.13 13.41 0.45
CA THR A 137 1.19 13.44 -0.19
C THR A 137 1.19 14.17 -1.53
N LEU A 138 0.10 14.13 -2.30
CA LEU A 138 0.02 14.93 -3.54
C LEU A 138 -0.55 16.33 -3.33
N GLU A 139 -0.93 16.69 -2.09
CA GLU A 139 -1.59 17.95 -1.75
C GLU A 139 -2.87 18.20 -2.59
N LEU A 140 -3.64 17.14 -2.83
CA LEU A 140 -4.84 17.20 -3.66
C LEU A 140 -6.10 17.51 -2.85
N THR A 141 -7.10 18.11 -3.50
CA THR A 141 -8.46 18.15 -2.96
C THR A 141 -9.04 16.73 -2.94
N THR A 142 -10.06 16.52 -2.10
CA THR A 142 -10.72 15.22 -1.93
C THR A 142 -11.21 14.66 -3.26
N GLU A 143 -11.80 15.51 -4.12
CA GLU A 143 -12.34 15.11 -5.43
C GLU A 143 -11.23 14.63 -6.36
N LYS A 144 -10.13 15.39 -6.44
CA LYS A 144 -8.96 15.04 -7.26
C LYS A 144 -8.28 13.77 -6.76
N ALA A 145 -8.20 13.59 -5.44
CA ALA A 145 -7.66 12.37 -4.84
C ALA A 145 -8.53 11.15 -5.15
N ILE A 146 -9.86 11.27 -5.06
CA ILE A 146 -10.80 10.20 -5.42
C ILE A 146 -10.60 9.81 -6.89
N LEU A 147 -10.58 10.80 -7.79
CA LEU A 147 -10.36 10.54 -9.22
C LEU A 147 -9.01 9.89 -9.50
N THR A 148 -7.95 10.34 -8.81
CA THR A 148 -6.60 9.75 -8.91
C THR A 148 -6.61 8.27 -8.54
N VAL A 149 -7.21 7.93 -7.39
CA VAL A 149 -7.29 6.54 -6.92
C VAL A 149 -8.15 5.69 -7.86
N LEU A 150 -9.30 6.21 -8.33
CA LEU A 150 -10.18 5.48 -9.24
C LEU A 150 -9.52 5.18 -10.58
N ILE A 151 -8.87 6.17 -11.21
CA ILE A 151 -8.15 5.98 -12.48
C ILE A 151 -7.01 4.99 -12.27
N GLY A 152 -6.23 5.17 -11.20
CA GLY A 152 -5.15 4.25 -10.87
C GLY A 152 -5.66 2.82 -10.68
N TRP A 153 -6.79 2.65 -10.00
CA TRP A 153 -7.37 1.35 -9.75
C TRP A 153 -7.80 0.64 -11.04
N VAL A 154 -8.41 1.37 -11.98
CA VAL A 154 -8.75 0.83 -13.32
C VAL A 154 -7.50 0.33 -14.04
N VAL A 155 -6.41 1.11 -14.03
CA VAL A 155 -5.13 0.68 -14.62
C VAL A 155 -4.60 -0.56 -13.91
N MET A 156 -4.63 -0.59 -12.58
CA MET A 156 -4.21 -1.75 -11.80
C MET A 156 -5.03 -3.00 -12.08
N VAL A 157 -6.35 -2.88 -12.31
CA VAL A 157 -7.19 -4.02 -12.70
C VAL A 157 -6.69 -4.62 -14.01
N ILE A 158 -6.42 -3.79 -15.01
CA ILE A 158 -5.90 -4.25 -16.31
C ILE A 158 -4.56 -4.96 -16.12
N VAL A 159 -3.64 -4.38 -15.35
CA VAL A 159 -2.34 -4.98 -15.02
C VAL A 159 -2.52 -6.34 -14.34
N ASN A 160 -3.40 -6.43 -13.33
CA ASN A 160 -3.64 -7.67 -12.59
C ASN A 160 -4.30 -8.75 -13.47
N VAL A 161 -5.19 -8.37 -14.39
CA VAL A 161 -5.78 -9.31 -15.36
C VAL A 161 -4.69 -9.87 -16.29
N ILE A 162 -3.81 -9.03 -16.82
CA ILE A 162 -2.69 -9.48 -17.66
C ILE A 162 -1.77 -10.42 -16.86
N LEU A 163 -1.40 -10.03 -15.64
CA LEU A 163 -0.55 -10.85 -14.78
C LEU A 163 -1.20 -12.21 -14.48
N PHE A 164 -2.50 -12.24 -14.26
CA PHE A 164 -3.24 -13.49 -14.04
C PHE A 164 -3.04 -14.45 -15.21
N PHE A 165 -3.19 -14.00 -16.46
CA PHE A 165 -2.98 -14.83 -17.66
C PHE A 165 -1.52 -15.21 -17.94
N VAL A 166 -0.55 -14.44 -17.44
CA VAL A 166 0.88 -14.75 -17.61
C VAL A 166 1.36 -15.76 -16.56
N ILE A 167 0.78 -15.71 -15.37
CA ILE A 167 1.26 -16.43 -14.18
C ILE A 167 0.48 -17.74 -13.93
N PHE A 168 -0.73 -17.88 -14.47
CA PHE A 168 -1.57 -19.08 -14.36
C PHE A 168 -1.93 -19.60 -15.74
#